data_AF-A0A975JHH4-F1
#
_entry.id   AF-A0A975JHH4-F1
#
_cell.length_a   1.000
_cell.length_b   1.000
_cell.length_c   1.000
_cell.angle_alpha   90.00
_cell.angle_beta   90.00
_cell.angle_gamma   90.00
#
_symmetry.space_group_name_H-M   'P 1'
#
loop_
_entity.id
_entity.type
_entity.pdbx_description
1 polymer ?
#
loop_
_entity_poly.entity_id
_entity_poly.type
_entity_poly.pdbx_seq_one_letter_code
_entity_poly.pdbx_strand_id
1 'polypeptide(L)' 'MSDDEARAKRRYFILGGVRFGSLAVLLMGLMIARAVIDAPYALGIALTVAGLLAFFFVPPLLAKSWKANDRDQPE' A
#
# COMPACT_ATOMS: atom_id res chain seq x y z
N MET A 1 25.87 5.95 10.41
CA MET A 1 24.59 5.23 10.24
C MET A 1 24.94 3.90 9.61
N SER A 2 24.57 2.77 10.20
CA SER A 2 24.88 1.47 9.58
C SER A 2 23.99 1.28 8.35
N ASP A 3 24.47 0.51 7.37
CA ASP A 3 23.71 0.22 6.15
C ASP A 3 22.38 -0.51 6.47
N ASP A 4 22.36 -1.26 7.57
CA ASP A 4 21.15 -1.94 8.07
C ASP A 4 20.11 -0.97 8.63
N GLU A 5 20.53 0.06 9.37
CA GLU A 5 19.61 1.10 9.82
C GLU A 5 19.00 1.86 8.65
N ALA A 6 19.79 2.17 7.62
CA ALA A 6 19.32 2.85 6.42
C ALA A 6 18.27 2.01 5.68
N ARG A 7 18.52 0.69 5.54
CA ARG A 7 17.57 -0.26 4.95
C ARG A 7 16.29 -0.39 5.77
N ALA A 8 16.39 -0.51 7.10
CA ALA A 8 15.24 -0.62 7.99
C ALA A 8 14.35 0.63 7.95
N LYS A 9 14.94 1.83 8.00
CA LYS A 9 14.21 3.10 7.87
C LYS A 9 13.49 3.20 6.53
N ARG A 10 14.15 2.84 5.43
CA ARG A 10 13.52 2.86 4.10
C ARG A 10 12.31 1.93 4.02
N ARG A 11 12.45 0.69 4.50
CA ARG A 11 11.36 -0.30 4.54
C ARG A 11 10.18 0.21 5.39
N TYR A 12 10.45 0.82 6.53
CA TYR A 12 9.43 1.43 7.39
C TYR A 12 8.66 2.53 6.67
N PHE A 13 9.35 3.48 6.03
CA PHE A 13 8.70 4.56 5.29
C PHE A 13 7.87 4.04 4.11
N ILE A 14 8.35 3.05 3.38
CA ILE A 14 7.60 2.44 2.27
C ILE A 14 6.33 1.77 2.78
N LEU A 15 6.41 0.97 3.85
CA LEU A 15 5.23 0.32 4.44
C LEU A 15 4.21 1.34 4.96
N GLY A 16 4.68 2.41 5.59
CA GLY A 16 3.85 3.53 6.01
C GLY A 16 3.13 4.16 4.81
N GLY A 17 3.89 4.55 3.78
CA GLY A 17 3.36 5.15 2.55
C GLY A 17 2.33 4.27 1.85
N VAL A 18 2.57 2.97 1.76
CA VAL A 18 1.61 2.00 1.19
C VAL A 18 0.31 1.98 1.98
N ARG A 19 0.37 1.96 3.32
CA ARG A 19 -0.84 1.95 4.15
C ARG A 19 -1.64 3.23 4.00
N PHE A 20 -0.98 4.39 4.11
CA PHE A 20 -1.66 5.67 3.95
C PHE A 20 -2.21 5.87 2.54
N GLY A 21 -1.46 5.49 1.50
CA GLY A 21 -1.92 5.53 0.11
C GLY A 21 -3.12 4.62 -0.12
N SER A 22 -3.09 3.39 0.39
CA SER A 22 -4.20 2.45 0.26
C SER A 22 -5.45 2.95 0.98
N LEU A 23 -5.29 3.55 2.17
CA LEU A 23 -6.39 4.17 2.91
C LEU A 23 -6.96 5.39 2.16
N ALA A 24 -6.10 6.23 1.58
CA ALA A 24 -6.54 7.38 0.78
C ALA A 24 -7.36 6.94 -0.44
N VAL A 25 -6.93 5.90 -1.15
CA VAL A 25 -7.68 5.32 -2.29
C VAL A 25 -9.03 4.76 -1.83
N LEU A 26 -9.04 4.04 -0.70
CA LEU A 26 -10.27 3.50 -0.12
C LEU A 26 -11.26 4.62 0.19
N LEU A 27 -10.81 5.67 0.87
CA LEU A 27 -11.63 6.81 1.25
C LEU A 27 -12.11 7.59 0.03
N MET A 28 -11.27 7.76 -1.00
CA MET A 28 -11.66 8.40 -2.26
C MET A 28 -12.78 7.61 -2.95
N GLY A 29 -12.67 6.28 -3.01
CA GLY A 29 -13.74 5.43 -3.53
C GLY A 29 -15.04 5.57 -2.73
N LEU A 30 -14.93 5.67 -1.40
CA LEU A 30 -16.09 5.83 -0.52
C LEU A 30 -16.77 7.19 -0.74
N MET A 31 -15.99 8.26 -0.94
CA MET A 31 -16.52 9.58 -1.26
C MET A 31 -17.35 9.56 -2.56
N ILE A 32 -16.87 8.88 -3.60
CA ILE A 32 -17.60 8.68 -4.85
C ILE A 32 -18.87 7.86 -4.61
N ALA A 33 -18.76 6.73 -3.90
CA ALA A 33 -19.89 5.85 -3.61
C ALA A 33 -20.99 6.53 -2.75
N ARG A 34 -20.64 7.61 -2.03
CA ARG A 34 -21.55 8.43 -1.23
C ARG A 34 -21.97 9.72 -1.93
N ALA A 35 -21.66 9.88 -3.22
CA ALA A 35 -21.98 11.06 -4.02
C ALA A 35 -21.42 12.38 -3.47
N VAL A 36 -20.31 12.32 -2.71
CA VAL A 36 -19.54 13.52 -2.31
C VAL A 36 -18.77 14.07 -3.50
N ILE A 37 -18.35 13.18 -4.40
CA ILE A 37 -17.71 13.49 -5.68
C ILE A 37 -18.64 12.97 -6.77
N ASP A 38 -18.95 13.82 -7.76
CA ASP A 38 -19.75 13.43 -8.91
C ASP A 38 -18.91 12.59 -9.88
N ALA A 39 -19.00 11.28 -9.73
CA ALA A 39 -18.32 10.29 -10.55
C ALA A 39 -19.13 8.97 -10.56
N PRO A 40 -18.86 8.05 -11.50
CA PRO A 40 -19.63 6.81 -11.61
C PRO A 40 -19.56 5.96 -10.33
N TYR A 41 -20.71 5.51 -9.84
CA TYR A 41 -20.79 4.67 -8.63
C TYR A 41 -19.90 3.43 -8.71
N ALA A 42 -19.87 2.76 -9.87
CA ALA A 42 -19.03 1.60 -10.10
C ALA A 42 -17.54 1.88 -9.89
N LEU A 43 -17.07 3.08 -10.28
CA LEU A 43 -15.69 3.52 -10.03
C LEU A 43 -15.42 3.71 -8.53
N GLY A 44 -16.37 4.30 -7.81
CA GLY A 44 -16.29 4.44 -6.35
C GLY A 44 -16.12 3.10 -5.65
N ILE A 45 -16.97 2.13 -5.98
CA ILE A 45 -16.88 0.76 -5.44
C ILE A 45 -15.55 0.09 -5.82
N ALA A 46 -15.13 0.20 -7.08
CA ALA A 46 -13.86 -0.36 -7.53
C ALA A 46 -12.67 0.19 -6.74
N LEU A 47 -12.62 1.51 -6.53
CA LEU A 47 -11.57 2.16 -5.75
C LEU A 47 -11.62 1.78 -4.26
N THR A 48 -12.82 1.70 -3.66
CA THR A 48 -12.96 1.26 -2.27
C THR A 48 -12.44 -0.16 -2.07
N VAL A 49 -12.86 -1.09 -2.94
CA VAL A 49 -12.42 -2.50 -2.88
C VAL A 49 -10.93 -2.59 -3.18
N ALA A 50 -10.42 -1.88 -4.19
CA ALA A 50 -9.00 -1.87 -4.52
C ALA A 50 -8.14 -1.32 -3.38
N GLY A 51 -8.55 -0.21 -2.76
CA GLY A 51 -7.86 0.37 -1.60
C GLY A 51 -7.88 -0.57 -0.39
N LEU A 52 -9.00 -1.26 -0.15
CA LEU A 52 -9.11 -2.28 0.90
C LEU A 52 -8.15 -3.45 0.64
N LEU A 53 -8.21 -4.04 -0.55
CA LEU A 53 -7.32 -5.14 -0.93
C LEU A 53 -5.85 -4.71 -0.86
N ALA A 54 -5.52 -3.52 -1.37
CA ALA A 54 -4.17 -3.00 -1.32
C ALA A 54 -3.68 -2.85 0.13
N PHE A 55 -4.52 -2.32 1.03
CA PHE A 55 -4.17 -2.13 2.44
C PHE A 55 -3.82 -3.44 3.15
N PHE A 56 -4.53 -4.53 2.84
CA PHE A 56 -4.32 -5.83 3.47
C PHE A 56 -3.23 -6.67 2.80
N PHE A 57 -3.19 -6.69 1.47
CA PHE A 57 -2.34 -7.63 0.71
C PHE A 57 -1.00 -7.03 0.28
N VAL A 58 -0.91 -5.74 -0.04
CA VAL A 58 0.36 -5.15 -0.52
C VAL A 58 1.45 -5.17 0.57
N PRO A 59 1.21 -4.77 1.83
CA PRO A 59 2.25 -4.78 2.86
C PRO A 59 2.89 -6.16 3.11
N PRO A 60 2.13 -7.26 3.31
CA PRO A 60 2.75 -8.58 3.51
C PRO A 60 3.44 -9.10 2.25
N LEU A 61 2.91 -8.82 1.05
CA LEU A 61 3.58 -9.19 -0.20
C LEU A 61 4.92 -8.46 -0.37
N LEU A 62 4.98 -7.17 -0.02
CA LEU A 62 6.18 -6.36 -0.10
C LEU A 62 7.23 -6.78 0.94
N ALA A 63 6.80 -7.12 2.16
CA ALA A 63 7.70 -7.68 3.16
C ALA A 63 8.27 -9.04 2.70
N LYS A 64 7.45 -9.88 2.05
CA LYS A 64 7.87 -11.17 1.50
C LYS A 64 8.89 -11.00 0.37
N SER A 65 8.70 -10.02 -0.53
CA SER A 65 9.62 -9.78 -1.65
C SER A 65 10.99 -9.30 -1.16
N TRP A 66 11.06 -8.47 -0.13
CA TRP A 66 12.34 -8.07 0.48
C TRP A 66 13.09 -9.25 1.07
N LYS A 67 12.38 -10.19 1.72
CA LYS A 67 12.99 -11.40 2.27
C LYS A 67 13.53 -12.35 1.20
N ALA A 68 12.90 -12.37 0.01
CA ALA A 68 13.41 -13.12 -1.14
C ALA A 68 14.69 -12.48 -1.69
N ASN A 69 14.71 -11.16 -1.85
CA ASN A 69 15.86 -10.43 -2.38
C ASN A 69 17.07 -10.40 -1.42
N ASP A 70 16.85 -10.56 -0.12
CA ASP A 70 17.93 -10.72 0.86
C ASP A 70 18.54 -12.15 0.83
N ARG A 71 17.84 -13.15 0.28
CA ARG A 71 18.35 -14.54 0.13
C ARG A 71 19.22 -14.76 -1.11
N ASP A 72 19.04 -13.94 -2.15
CA ASP A 72 19.73 -14.08 -3.43
C ASP A 72 21.02 -13.23 -3.52
N GLN A 73 21.48 -12.63 -2.43
CA GLN A 73 22.79 -11.96 -2.37
C GLN A 73 23.88 -13.00 -2.09
N PRO A 74 24.72 -13.38 -3.08
CA PRO A 74 25.90 -14.18 -2.82
C PRO A 74 26.85 -13.40 -1.91
N GLU A 75 27.37 -14.09 -0.90
CA GLU A 75 28.33 -13.57 0.09
C GLU A 75 29.69 -13.25 -0.54
#